data_AF-A0A5K0YAI1-F1
#
_entry.id   AF-A0A5K0YAI1-F1
#
_cell.length_a   1.000
_cell.length_b   1.000
_cell.length_c   1.000
_cell.angle_alpha   90.00
_cell.angle_beta   90.00
_cell.angle_gamma   90.00
#
_symmetry.space_group_name_H-M   'P 1'
#
loop_
_entity.id
_entity.type
_entity.pdbx_description
1 polymer ?
#
loop_
_entity_poly.entity_id
_entity_poly.type
_entity_poly.pdbx_seq_one_letter_code
_entity_poly.pdbx_strand_id
1 'polypeptide(L)'
;LLLGSRVAASAASISSSSETKAWLTLAWVSTVAGNLSLLGSAANLIVCEQARRTQAFGYTLSFWTHLKFGVPSTLLVIAVGLPLIRG
;
A
#
# COMPACT_ATOMS: atom_id res chain seq x y z
N LEU A 1 -26.55 6.88 -19.57
CA LEU A 1 -27.40 5.68 -19.87
C LEU A 1 -26.76 4.68 -20.85
N LEU A 2 -25.79 5.05 -21.71
CA LEU A 2 -25.15 4.11 -22.65
C LEU A 2 -24.11 3.16 -22.03
N LEU A 3 -23.47 3.54 -20.91
CA LEU A 3 -22.50 2.68 -20.20
C LEU A 3 -23.16 1.61 -19.33
N GLY A 4 -24.44 1.77 -18.96
CA GLY A 4 -25.10 0.90 -17.96
C GLY A 4 -25.23 -0.56 -18.40
N SER A 5 -25.59 -0.80 -19.67
CA SER A 5 -25.71 -2.17 -20.20
C SER A 5 -24.37 -2.88 -20.34
N ARG A 6 -23.31 -2.14 -20.69
CA ARG A 6 -21.93 -2.66 -20.79
C ARG A 6 -21.36 -2.96 -19.41
N VAL A 7 -21.58 -2.09 -18.43
CA VAL A 7 -21.14 -2.29 -17.04
C VAL A 7 -21.90 -3.44 -16.39
N ALA A 8 -23.21 -3.57 -16.61
CA ALA A 8 -24.00 -4.70 -16.12
C ALA A 8 -23.54 -6.04 -16.73
N ALA A 9 -23.22 -6.06 -18.03
CA ALA A 9 -22.66 -7.24 -18.68
C ALA A 9 -21.27 -7.63 -18.14
N SER A 10 -20.41 -6.65 -17.85
CA SER A 10 -19.12 -6.89 -17.20
C SER A 10 -19.26 -7.36 -15.75
N ALA A 11 -20.22 -6.82 -14.99
CA ALA A 11 -20.48 -7.27 -13.63
C ALA A 11 -21.00 -8.72 -13.60
N ALA A 12 -21.86 -9.08 -14.56
CA ALA A 12 -22.40 -10.43 -14.70
C ALA A 12 -21.35 -11.49 -15.09
N SER A 13 -20.20 -11.08 -15.65
CA SER A 13 -19.12 -12.00 -16.03
C SER A 13 -18.06 -12.20 -14.93
N ILE A 14 -18.12 -11.45 -13.83
CA ILE A 14 -17.17 -11.58 -12.71
C ILE A 14 -17.56 -12.77 -11.84
N SER A 15 -16.62 -13.69 -11.61
CA SER A 15 -16.81 -14.75 -10.63
C SER A 15 -16.61 -14.24 -9.20
N SER A 16 -17.33 -14.79 -8.22
CA SER A 16 -17.18 -14.43 -6.79
C SER A 16 -15.75 -14.66 -6.28
N SER A 17 -15.05 -15.68 -6.81
CA SER A 17 -13.66 -15.95 -6.48
C SER A 17 -12.70 -14.87 -7.00
N SER A 18 -12.94 -14.38 -8.22
CA SER A 18 -12.17 -13.29 -8.83
C SER A 18 -12.41 -11.97 -8.10
N GLU A 19 -13.65 -11.70 -7.70
CA GLU A 19 -14.01 -10.54 -6.88
C GLU A 19 -13.29 -10.56 -5.52
N THR A 20 -13.35 -11.69 -4.82
CA THR A 20 -12.67 -11.85 -3.52
C THR A 20 -11.17 -11.63 -3.63
N LYS A 21 -10.53 -12.22 -4.66
CA LYS A 21 -9.09 -12.02 -4.92
C LYS A 21 -8.77 -10.56 -5.27
N ALA A 22 -9.65 -9.85 -5.98
CA ALA A 22 -9.46 -8.44 -6.29
C ALA A 22 -9.53 -7.57 -5.03
N TRP A 23 -10.55 -7.76 -4.17
CA TRP A 23 -10.65 -7.06 -2.89
C TRP A 23 -9.46 -7.34 -1.97
N LEU A 24 -9.04 -8.60 -1.87
CA LEU A 24 -7.87 -8.98 -1.07
C LEU A 24 -6.58 -8.35 -1.61
N THR A 25 -6.41 -8.33 -2.94
CA THR A 25 -5.27 -7.65 -3.58
C THR A 25 -5.29 -6.15 -3.28
N LEU A 26 -6.45 -5.50 -3.37
CA LEU A 26 -6.60 -4.07 -3.04
C LEU A 26 -6.29 -3.80 -1.57
N ALA A 27 -6.81 -4.60 -0.66
CA ALA A 27 -6.55 -4.47 0.78
C ALA A 27 -5.06 -4.65 1.09
N TRP A 28 -4.41 -5.65 0.51
CA TRP A 28 -2.97 -5.89 0.67
C TRP A 28 -2.14 -4.73 0.13
N VAL A 29 -2.32 -4.37 -1.14
CA VAL A 29 -1.51 -3.34 -1.79
C VAL A 29 -1.72 -1.98 -1.12
N SER A 30 -2.95 -1.60 -0.77
CA SER A 30 -3.22 -0.33 -0.08
C SER A 30 -2.57 -0.27 1.31
N THR A 31 -2.54 -1.38 2.04
CA THR A 31 -1.87 -1.48 3.34
C THR A 31 -0.35 -1.29 3.19
N VAL A 32 0.26 -2.06 2.29
CA VAL A 32 1.73 -2.03 2.11
C VAL A 32 2.19 -0.72 1.49
N ALA A 33 1.42 -0.16 0.54
CA ALA A 33 1.73 1.12 -0.11
C ALA A 33 1.73 2.31 0.87
N GLY A 34 1.05 2.21 2.01
CA GLY A 34 1.13 3.21 3.08
C GLY A 34 2.56 3.39 3.64
N ASN A 35 3.44 2.41 3.46
CA ASN A 35 4.85 2.50 3.86
C ASN A 35 5.77 3.07 2.77
N LEU A 36 5.25 3.37 1.57
CA LEU A 36 6.07 3.82 0.44
C LEU A 36 6.76 5.15 0.71
N SER A 37 6.05 6.08 1.35
CA SER A 37 6.52 7.44 1.60
C SER A 37 6.28 7.86 3.04
N LEU A 38 6.97 8.92 3.47
CA LEU A 38 6.86 9.43 4.83
C LEU A 38 5.44 9.83 5.22
N LEU A 39 4.66 10.35 4.27
CA LEU A 39 3.27 10.78 4.48
C LEU A 39 2.25 9.65 4.25
N GLY A 40 2.70 8.46 3.83
CA GLY A 40 1.82 7.35 3.45
C GLY A 40 1.06 6.74 4.62
N SER A 41 1.50 6.97 5.86
CA SER A 41 0.80 6.50 7.06
C SER A 41 1.05 7.40 8.27
N ALA A 42 0.11 7.37 9.22
CA ALA A 42 0.29 8.03 10.51
C ALA A 42 1.46 7.44 11.31
N ALA A 43 1.72 6.12 11.18
CA ALA A 43 2.83 5.45 11.84
C ALA A 43 4.19 6.03 11.41
N ASN A 44 4.37 6.31 10.12
CA ASN A 44 5.60 6.92 9.60
C ASN A 44 5.85 8.31 10.20
N LEU A 45 4.80 9.11 10.37
CA LEU A 45 4.89 10.44 10.99
C LEU A 45 5.18 10.37 12.48
N ILE A 46 4.56 9.41 13.19
CA ILE A 46 4.84 9.18 14.61
C ILE A 46 6.32 8.86 14.78
N VAL A 47 6.86 7.90 14.02
CA VAL A 47 8.29 7.52 14.11
C VAL A 47 9.19 8.67 13.71
N CYS A 48 8.84 9.43 12.67
CA CYS A 48 9.59 10.62 12.25
C CYS A 48 9.69 11.66 13.38
N GLU A 49 8.59 11.94 14.06
CA GLU A 49 8.56 12.91 15.15
C GLU A 49 9.28 12.39 16.39
N GLN A 50 9.18 11.10 16.71
CA GLN A 50 9.95 10.48 17.79
C GLN A 50 11.45 10.51 17.52
N ALA A 51 11.86 10.21 16.28
CA ALA A 51 13.26 10.28 15.86
C ALA A 51 13.81 11.71 16.01
N ARG A 52 13.01 12.74 15.71
CA ARG A 52 13.39 14.14 15.89
C ARG A 52 13.51 14.56 17.37
N ARG A 53 12.68 14.02 18.26
CA ARG A 53 12.65 14.39 19.70
C ARG A 53 13.69 13.67 20.56
N THR A 54 14.35 12.64 20.05
CA THR A 54 15.29 11.82 20.81
C THR A 54 16.56 12.61 21.19
N GLN A 55 16.93 12.66 22.46
CA GLN A 55 18.02 13.50 22.98
C GLN A 55 19.43 12.97 22.66
N ALA A 56 19.62 11.65 22.58
CA ALA A 56 20.92 11.03 22.35
C ALA A 56 21.30 10.90 20.86
N PHE A 57 20.32 10.74 19.97
CA PHE A 57 20.49 10.48 18.54
C PHE A 57 19.36 11.09 17.70
N GLY A 58 19.02 12.35 17.97
CA GLY A 58 17.97 13.06 17.23
C GLY A 58 18.27 13.06 15.72
N TYR A 59 17.35 12.56 14.92
CA TYR A 59 17.51 12.48 13.46
C TYR A 59 16.26 12.99 12.74
N THR A 60 16.45 13.98 11.86
CA THR A 60 15.37 14.55 11.05
C THR A 60 15.15 13.70 9.80
N LEU A 61 14.11 12.87 9.80
CA LEU A 61 13.68 12.14 8.61
C LEU A 61 13.14 13.14 7.57
N SER A 62 13.85 13.26 6.44
CA SER A 62 13.31 13.95 5.28
C SER A 62 12.45 12.98 4.46
N PHE A 63 11.53 13.53 3.66
CA PHE A 63 10.73 12.75 2.70
C PHE A 63 11.62 11.86 1.82
N TRP A 64 12.71 12.42 1.28
CA TRP A 64 13.64 11.71 0.41
C TRP A 64 14.43 10.62 1.12
N THR A 65 14.83 10.85 2.38
CA THR A 65 15.50 9.84 3.19
C THR A 65 14.59 8.64 3.40
N HIS A 66 13.34 8.88 3.78
CA HIS A 66 12.38 7.81 3.98
C HIS A 66 12.07 7.09 2.66
N LEU A 67 11.87 7.83 1.56
CA LEU A 67 11.56 7.26 0.25
C LEU A 67 12.63 6.28 -0.26
N LYS A 68 13.92 6.57 -0.01
CA LYS A 68 15.03 5.67 -0.36
C LYS A 68 14.90 4.29 0.28
N PHE A 69 14.29 4.20 1.46
CA PHE A 69 13.99 2.93 2.14
C PHE A 69 12.58 2.42 1.80
N GLY A 70 11.59 3.31 1.74
CA GLY A 70 10.18 3.01 1.49
C GLY A 70 9.95 2.38 0.13
N VAL A 71 10.60 2.86 -0.93
CA VAL A 71 10.49 2.29 -2.29
C VAL A 71 10.96 0.83 -2.34
N PRO A 72 12.21 0.48 -2.01
CA PRO A 72 12.67 -0.89 -2.11
C PRO A 72 11.94 -1.83 -1.14
N SER A 73 11.64 -1.40 0.09
CA SER A 73 10.93 -2.24 1.07
C SER A 73 9.48 -2.52 0.66
N THR A 74 8.73 -1.50 0.22
CA THR A 74 7.34 -1.63 -0.22
C THR A 74 7.24 -2.54 -1.44
N LEU A 75 8.11 -2.34 -2.44
CA LEU A 75 8.12 -3.19 -3.64
C LEU A 75 8.44 -4.64 -3.31
N LEU A 76 9.41 -4.89 -2.42
CA LEU A 76 9.76 -6.24 -1.99
C LEU A 76 8.58 -6.94 -1.30
N VAL A 77 7.91 -6.26 -0.36
CA VAL A 77 6.78 -6.84 0.37
C VAL A 77 5.58 -7.09 -0.55
N ILE A 78 5.30 -6.18 -1.50
CA ILE A 78 4.28 -6.40 -2.53
C ILE A 78 4.63 -7.62 -3.39
N ALA A 79 5.87 -7.71 -3.86
CA ALA A 79 6.34 -8.80 -4.72
C ALA A 79 6.25 -10.17 -4.03
N VAL A 80 6.54 -10.23 -2.72
CA VAL A 80 6.44 -11.46 -1.93
C VAL A 80 4.99 -11.79 -1.56
N GLY A 81 4.15 -10.80 -1.26
CA GLY A 81 2.77 -11.01 -0.82
C GLY A 81 1.77 -11.31 -1.93
N LEU A 82 1.94 -10.73 -3.12
CA LEU A 82 1.02 -10.95 -4.25
C LEU A 82 0.90 -12.43 -4.68
N PRO A 83 1.99 -13.22 -4.75
CA PRO A 83 1.91 -14.65 -5.00
C PRO A 83 1.04 -15.40 -3.99
N LEU A 84 1.09 -15.04 -2.70
CA LEU A 84 0.29 -15.69 -1.64
C LEU A 84 -1.21 -15.45 -1.80
N ILE A 85 -1.62 -14.31 -2.35
CA ILE A 85 -3.02 -13.95 -2.61
C ILE A 85 -3.52 -14.61 -3.91
N ARG A 86 -2.61 -14.81 -4.88
CA ARG A 86 -2.93 -15.42 -6.17
C ARG A 86 -2.97 -16.94 -6.10
N GLY A 87 -2.18 -17.55 -5.23
CA GLY A 87 -2.19 -18.99 -4.94
C GLY A 87 -3.49 -19.50 -4.34
#